data_AF-A0A968H2A4-F1
#
_entry.id   AF-A0A968H2A4-F1
#
_cell.length_a   1.000
_cell.length_b   1.000
_cell.length_c   1.000
_cell.angle_alpha   90.00
_cell.angle_beta   90.00
_cell.angle_gamma   90.00
#
_symmetry.space_group_name_H-M   'P 1'
#
loop_
_entity.id
_entity.type
_entity.pdbx_description
1 polymer ?
#
loop_
_entity_poly.entity_id
_entity_poly.type
_entity_poly.pdbx_seq_one_letter_code
_entity_poly.pdbx_strand_id
1 'polypeptide(L)'
;MTLKDWELRFDGETVSLSPSIGNWSFACQSHYWIRQNRIEWAPRWSAAQIGGARELARAPGTSSLATPRASSGMEPASGRLVRLLRRLARAVRGT
;
A
#
# COMPACT_ATOMS: atom_id res chain seq x y z
N MET A 1 15.03 3.34 5.90
CA MET A 1 13.77 2.60 5.70
C MET A 1 13.81 1.38 6.61
N THR A 2 13.26 1.50 7.81
CA THR A 2 13.14 0.36 8.75
C THR A 2 12.02 -0.56 8.24
N LEU A 3 12.32 -1.84 8.02
CA LEU A 3 11.45 -2.87 7.42
C LEU A 3 10.23 -3.27 8.28
N LYS A 4 9.74 -2.43 9.20
CA LYS A 4 8.84 -2.89 10.26
C LYS A 4 7.37 -2.58 10.06
N ASP A 5 7.02 -1.59 9.25
CA ASP A 5 5.62 -1.19 9.11
C ASP A 5 5.15 -1.31 7.66
N TRP A 6 3.95 -1.86 7.50
CA TRP A 6 3.22 -1.82 6.24
C TRP A 6 2.44 -0.51 6.17
N GLU A 7 2.58 0.18 5.04
CA GLU A 7 1.73 1.29 4.64
C GLU A 7 0.53 0.75 3.87
N LEU A 8 -0.66 1.02 4.39
CA LEU A 8 -1.93 0.79 3.70
C LEU A 8 -2.41 2.09 3.06
N ARG A 9 -2.66 2.04 1.75
CA ARG A 9 -3.18 3.17 0.97
C ARG A 9 -4.57 2.84 0.43
N PHE A 10 -5.52 3.72 0.68
CA PHE A 10 -6.85 3.70 0.08
C PHE A 10 -7.08 4.98 -0.71
N ASP A 11 -7.42 4.87 -2.00
CA ASP A 11 -7.60 6.02 -2.91
C ASP A 11 -9.08 6.42 -3.10
N GLY A 12 -9.98 5.84 -2.29
CA GLY A 12 -11.43 6.02 -2.43
C GLY A 12 -12.12 4.94 -3.27
N GLU A 13 -11.37 4.08 -3.97
CA GLU A 13 -11.90 2.99 -4.80
C GLU A 13 -11.15 1.66 -4.55
N THR A 14 -9.83 1.72 -4.36
CA THR A 14 -8.96 0.55 -4.26
C THR A 14 -7.96 0.66 -3.10
N VAL A 15 -7.53 -0.51 -2.63
CA VAL A 15 -6.54 -0.69 -1.57
C VAL A 15 -5.22 -1.17 -2.16
N SER A 16 -4.12 -0.61 -1.66
CA SER A 16 -2.75 -1.08 -1.94
C SER A 16 -1.95 -1.18 -0.64
N LEU A 17 -1.00 -2.12 -0.59
CA LEU A 17 -0.11 -2.33 0.56
C LEU A 17 1.35 -2.27 0.12
N SER A 18 2.21 -1.64 0.93
CA SER A 18 3.66 -1.61 0.71
C SER A 18 4.45 -1.59 2.02
N PRO A 19 5.66 -2.20 2.10
CA PRO A 19 6.27 -3.08 1.10
C PRO A 19 5.49 -4.40 0.88
N SER A 20 6.01 -5.30 0.02
CA SER A 20 5.39 -6.60 -0.25
C SER A 20 5.15 -7.41 1.04
N ILE A 21 4.11 -8.22 1.06
CA ILE A 21 3.84 -9.19 2.12
C ILE A 21 4.78 -10.38 1.93
N GLY A 22 5.69 -10.58 2.87
CA GLY A 22 6.66 -11.68 2.85
C GLY A 22 6.17 -12.91 3.59
N ASN A 23 6.26 -14.09 2.95
CA ASN A 23 5.95 -15.39 3.54
C ASN A 23 7.22 -16.24 3.73
N TRP A 24 8.35 -15.59 4.07
CA TRP A 24 9.70 -16.15 3.98
C TRP A 24 10.00 -17.28 4.97
N SER A 25 9.25 -17.35 6.07
CA SER A 25 9.39 -18.43 7.06
C SER A 25 8.68 -19.74 6.64
N PHE A 26 7.90 -19.70 5.56
CA PHE A 26 7.23 -20.88 5.02
C PHE A 26 8.06 -21.52 3.92
N ALA A 27 7.81 -22.81 3.65
CA ALA A 27 8.53 -23.58 2.64
C ALA A 27 8.47 -22.96 1.24
N CYS A 28 7.42 -22.21 0.92
CA CYS A 28 7.27 -21.51 -0.36
C CYS A 28 8.20 -20.30 -0.52
N GLN A 29 8.66 -19.69 0.58
CA GLN A 29 9.49 -18.48 0.60
C GLN A 29 9.01 -17.37 -0.36
N SER A 30 7.69 -17.27 -0.51
CA SER A 30 7.05 -16.37 -1.46
C SER A 30 6.94 -14.96 -0.90
N HIS A 31 6.64 -14.01 -1.78
CA HIS A 31 6.11 -12.72 -1.40
C HIS A 31 5.20 -12.18 -2.51
N TYR A 32 4.34 -11.24 -2.17
CA TYR A 32 3.42 -10.64 -3.14
C TYR A 32 3.07 -9.21 -2.74
N TRP A 33 2.55 -8.46 -3.72
CA TRP A 33 2.02 -7.12 -3.50
C TRP A 33 0.49 -7.13 -3.58
N ILE A 34 -0.13 -6.23 -2.83
CA ILE A 34 -1.51 -5.84 -3.06
C ILE A 34 -1.47 -4.48 -3.75
N ARG A 35 -1.91 -4.40 -5.00
CA ARG A 35 -1.96 -3.18 -5.81
C ARG A 35 -3.34 -3.03 -6.42
N GLN A 36 -4.03 -1.96 -6.06
CA GLN A 36 -5.36 -1.64 -6.58
C GLN A 36 -6.33 -2.83 -6.51
N ASN A 37 -6.45 -3.44 -5.33
CA ASN A 37 -7.25 -4.65 -5.07
C ASN A 37 -6.80 -5.93 -5.82
N ARG A 38 -5.61 -5.96 -6.43
CA ARG A 38 -5.06 -7.13 -7.12
C ARG A 38 -3.83 -7.67 -6.41
N ILE A 39 -3.66 -8.99 -6.49
CA ILE A 39 -2.45 -9.68 -6.04
C ILE A 39 -1.45 -9.70 -7.19
N GLU A 40 -0.28 -9.13 -6.97
CA GLU A 40 0.87 -9.27 -7.86
C GLU A 40 1.87 -10.22 -7.21
N TRP A 41 1.93 -11.46 -7.72
CA TRP A 41 2.87 -12.46 -7.25
C TRP A 41 4.29 -12.08 -7.62
N ALA A 42 5.20 -12.18 -6.66
CA ALA A 42 6.61 -11.93 -6.89
C ALA A 42 7.41 -13.25 -6.75
N PRO A 43 8.58 -13.34 -7.42
CA PRO A 43 9.39 -14.55 -7.39
C PRO A 43 9.79 -14.94 -5.97
N ARG A 44 10.01 -16.25 -5.76
CA ARG A 44 10.59 -16.76 -4.52
C ARG A 44 11.92 -16.07 -4.24
N TRP A 45 12.14 -15.68 -2.99
CA TRP A 45 13.45 -15.24 -2.55
C TRP A 45 14.40 -16.40 -2.28
N SER A 46 15.67 -16.22 -2.64
CA SER A 46 16.76 -17.10 -2.22
C SER A 46 17.03 -16.96 -0.72
N ALA A 47 17.68 -17.98 -0.14
CA ALA A 47 18.08 -17.94 1.27
C ALA A 47 18.97 -16.74 1.61
N ALA A 48 19.84 -16.31 0.67
CA ALA A 48 20.68 -15.13 0.83
C ALA A 48 19.86 -13.84 0.93
N GLN A 49 18.82 -13.68 0.09
CA GLN A 49 17.92 -12.52 0.15
C GLN A 49 17.15 -12.47 1.46
N ILE A 50 16.67 -13.63 1.93
CA ILE A 50 15.97 -13.74 3.23
C ILE A 50 16.92 -13.40 4.39
N GLY A 51 18.17 -13.88 4.34
CA GLY A 51 19.20 -13.57 5.32
C GLY A 51 19.48 -12.08 5.41
N GLY A 52 19.78 -11.44 4.27
CA GLY A 52 20.07 -10.00 4.22
C GLY A 52 18.92 -9.12 4.70
N ALA A 53 17.66 -9.48 4.39
CA ALA A 53 16.50 -8.75 4.89
C ALA A 53 16.34 -8.86 6.41
N ARG A 54 16.63 -10.04 6.99
CA ARG A 54 16.60 -10.25 8.46
C ARG A 54 17.70 -9.48 9.16
N GLU A 55 18.89 -9.42 8.59
CA GLU A 55 20.00 -8.60 9.10
C GLU A 55 19.64 -7.11 9.11
N LEU A 56 19.09 -6.60 7.99
CA LEU A 56 18.64 -5.22 7.90
C LEU A 56 17.53 -4.90 8.91
N ALA A 57 16.62 -5.83 9.16
CA ALA A 57 15.56 -5.67 10.17
C ALA A 57 16.09 -5.67 11.62
N ARG A 58 17.25 -6.28 11.86
CA ARG A 58 17.91 -6.35 13.18
C ARG A 58 18.82 -5.14 13.45
N ALA A 59 19.23 -4.40 12.43
CA ALA A 59 20.05 -3.20 12.58
C ALA A 59 19.33 -2.13 13.43
N PRO A 60 20.05 -1.38 14.30
CA PRO A 60 19.45 -0.31 15.10
C PRO A 60 18.85 0.77 14.17
N GLY A 61 17.53 0.94 14.21
CA GLY A 61 16.84 1.96 13.43
C GLY A 61 16.86 3.30 14.14
N THR A 62 17.30 4.36 13.46
CA THR A 62 16.93 5.73 13.85
C THR A 62 15.46 5.91 13.50
N SER A 63 14.60 5.89 14.51
CA SER A 63 13.20 6.28 14.35
C SER A 63 13.16 7.78 14.08
N SER A 64 13.14 8.20 12.81
CA SER A 64 12.54 9.49 12.52
C SER A 64 11.04 9.25 12.55
N LEU A 65 10.41 9.63 13.66
CA LEU A 65 9.01 9.99 13.67
C LEU A 65 8.87 11.23 12.78
N ALA A 66 8.96 11.04 11.47
CA ALA A 66 8.37 11.95 10.54
C ALA A 66 6.87 11.73 10.69
N THR A 67 6.23 12.62 11.46
CA THR A 67 4.79 12.87 11.40
C THR A 67 4.36 12.74 9.95
N PRO A 68 3.32 11.96 9.61
CA PRO A 68 2.84 11.89 8.24
C PRO A 68 2.52 13.32 7.81
N ARG A 69 3.35 13.88 6.93
CA ARG A 69 3.02 15.09 6.21
C ARG A 69 1.77 14.70 5.44
N ALA A 70 0.63 15.24 5.86
CA ALA A 70 -0.65 15.04 5.20
C ALA A 70 -0.40 15.08 3.69
N SER A 71 -0.54 13.93 3.04
CA SER A 71 -0.27 13.81 1.62
C SER A 71 -1.21 14.79 0.94
N SER A 72 -0.66 15.81 0.28
CA SER A 72 -1.43 16.81 -0.47
C SER A 72 -2.00 16.21 -1.77
N GLY A 73 -2.53 14.99 -1.68
CA GLY A 73 -3.02 14.19 -2.78
C GLY A 73 -4.21 13.33 -2.39
N MET A 74 -4.95 13.70 -1.34
CA MET A 74 -6.33 13.25 -1.16
C MET A 74 -7.21 13.99 -2.18
N GLU A 75 -6.99 13.73 -3.48
CA GLU A 75 -7.97 14.14 -4.49
C GLU A 75 -9.25 13.35 -4.22
N PRO A 76 -10.41 14.01 -4.04
CA PRO A 76 -11.64 13.32 -3.70
C PRO A 76 -11.98 12.32 -4.79
N ALA A 77 -12.33 11.10 -4.36
CA ALA A 77 -12.70 9.95 -5.18
C ALA A 77 -13.30 10.35 -6.55
N SER A 78 -12.52 10.18 -7.61
CA SER A 78 -12.96 10.43 -9.00
C SER A 78 -13.60 9.19 -9.63
N GLY A 79 -14.24 8.34 -8.81
CA GLY A 79 -14.98 7.17 -9.28
C GLY A 79 -16.16 7.57 -10.15
N ARG A 80 -16.55 6.69 -11.09
CA ARG A 80 -17.70 6.92 -11.99
C ARG A 80 -18.98 7.25 -11.22
N LEU A 81 -19.18 6.60 -10.07
CA LEU A 81 -20.31 6.83 -9.18
C LEU A 81 -20.28 8.24 -8.56
N VAL A 82 -19.13 8.72 -8.09
CA VAL A 82 -18.99 10.09 -7.55
C VAL A 82 -19.23 11.13 -8.64
N ARG A 83 -18.76 10.88 -9.87
CA ARG A 83 -19.05 11.74 -11.02
C ARG A 83 -20.54 11.76 -11.36
N LEU A 84 -21.22 10.62 -11.31
CA LEU A 84 -22.66 10.50 -11.54
C LEU A 84 -23.46 11.25 -10.45
N LEU A 85 -23.14 11.02 -9.17
CA LEU A 85 -23.79 11.68 -8.04
C LEU A 85 -23.63 13.21 -8.09
N ARG A 86 -22.44 13.71 -8.46
CA ARG A 86 -22.21 15.14 -8.66
C ARG A 86 -23.05 15.72 -9.80
N ARG A 87 -23.26 14.98 -10.89
CA ARG A 87 -24.12 15.40 -12.02
C ARG A 87 -25.59 15.45 -11.60
N LEU A 88 -26.08 14.40 -10.94
CA LEU A 88 -27.45 14.34 -10.43
C LEU A 88 -27.75 15.46 -9.44
N ALA A 89 -26.84 15.70 -8.49
CA ALA A 89 -27.01 16.76 -7.50
C ALA A 89 -26.96 18.18 -8.11
N ARG A 90 -26.31 18.38 -9.27
CA ARG A 90 -26.39 19.65 -10.02
C ARG A 90 -27.72 19.80 -10.75
N ALA A 91 -28.25 18.72 -11.31
CA ALA A 91 -29.55 18.72 -11.99
C ALA A 91 -30.71 19.07 -11.03
N VAL A 92 -30.68 18.56 -9.80
CA VAL A 92 -31.74 18.80 -8.78
C VAL A 92 -31.67 20.21 -8.18
N ARG A 93 -30.51 20.88 -8.22
CA ARG A 93 -30.35 22.27 -7.73
C ARG A 93 -30.65 23.34 -8.78
N GLY A 94 -30.91 22.94 -10.01
CA GLY A 94 -31.27 23.83 -11.13
C GLY A 94 -32.77 23.92 -11.39
N THR A 95 -33.60 23.38 -10.49
CA THR A 95 -35.07 23.45 -10.47
C THR A 95 -35.51 24.12 -9.20
#